data_AF-A0A519SFX1-F1
#
_entry.id   AF-A0A519SFX1-F1
#
_cell.length_a   1.000
_cell.length_b   1.000
_cell.length_c   1.000
_cell.angle_alpha   90.00
_cell.angle_beta   90.00
_cell.angle_gamma   90.00
#
_symmetry.space_group_name_H-M   'P 1'
#
loop_
_entity.id
_entity.type
_entity.pdbx_description
1 polymer ?
#
loop_
_entity_poly.entity_id
_entity_poly.type
_entity_poly.pdbx_seq_one_letter_code
_entity_poly.pdbx_strand_id
1 'polypeptide(L)'
;YASGFPEKIVYAMSKSVTGPWEYKGILNEVAGNSNTNHQAIIDFKGKSYFIYHNGAINEDGGSFRRSVCIDYLNYNSDGTMKRVVMTSEGVKKVK
;
A
#
# COMPACT_ATOMS: atom_id res chain seq x y z
N TYR A 1 -4.90 -5.41 -4.21
CA TYR A 1 -5.94 -6.06 -3.39
C TYR A 1 -5.26 -6.86 -2.28
N ALA A 2 -5.95 -7.04 -1.15
CA ALA A 2 -5.44 -7.87 -0.06
C ALA A 2 -5.40 -9.35 -0.47
N SER A 3 -4.35 -10.07 -0.09
CA SER A 3 -4.18 -11.48 -0.43
C SER A 3 -3.42 -12.23 0.67
N GLY A 4 -3.84 -13.47 0.94
CA GLY A 4 -3.35 -14.28 2.05
C GLY A 4 -3.84 -13.81 3.41
N PHE A 5 -3.39 -14.49 4.47
CA PHE A 5 -3.63 -14.10 5.87
C PHE A 5 -2.50 -14.60 6.76
N PRO A 6 -1.73 -13.75 7.48
CA PRO A 6 -1.81 -12.28 7.51
C PRO A 6 -1.67 -11.62 6.13
N GLU A 7 -2.44 -10.57 5.91
CA GLU A 7 -2.65 -9.98 4.59
C GLU A 7 -1.40 -9.25 4.07
N LYS A 8 -1.04 -9.52 2.82
CA LYS A 8 -0.18 -8.66 1.98
C LYS A 8 -1.05 -7.92 0.96
N ILE A 9 -0.49 -6.88 0.34
CA ILE A 9 -1.09 -6.30 -0.86
C ILE A 9 -0.37 -6.86 -2.08
N VAL A 10 -1.15 -7.43 -2.99
CA VAL A 10 -0.70 -7.80 -4.33
C VAL A 10 -1.44 -6.97 -5.38
N TYR A 11 -0.92 -6.96 -6.61
CA TYR A 11 -1.55 -6.24 -7.69
C TYR A 11 -1.46 -6.98 -9.03
N ALA A 12 -2.35 -6.57 -9.93
CA ALA A 12 -2.37 -6.99 -11.31
C ALA A 12 -2.56 -5.77 -12.21
N MET A 13 -2.15 -5.88 -13.48
CA MET A 13 -2.29 -4.82 -14.47
C MET A 13 -3.06 -5.33 -15.69
N SER A 14 -3.79 -4.44 -16.35
CA SER A 14 -4.45 -4.71 -17.62
C SER A 14 -4.46 -3.47 -18.49
N LYS A 15 -4.64 -3.68 -19.79
CA LYS A 15 -4.91 -2.61 -20.76
C LYS A 15 -6.40 -2.29 -20.89
N SER A 16 -7.28 -3.06 -20.25
CA SER A 16 -8.74 -2.85 -20.21
C SER A 16 -9.27 -2.95 -18.78
N VAL A 17 -10.29 -2.15 -18.45
CA VAL A 17 -10.97 -2.22 -17.14
C VAL A 17 -11.65 -3.58 -16.90
N THR A 18 -11.96 -4.32 -17.95
CA THR A 18 -12.56 -5.66 -17.88
C THR A 18 -11.54 -6.80 -17.92
N GLY A 19 -10.23 -6.49 -17.97
CA GLY A 19 -9.18 -7.49 -18.09
C GLY A 19 -8.91 -7.92 -19.53
N PRO A 20 -8.15 -9.02 -19.73
CA PRO A 20 -7.59 -9.90 -18.70
C PRO A 20 -6.57 -9.18 -17.81
N TRP A 21 -6.48 -9.58 -16.55
CA TRP A 21 -5.58 -9.01 -15.55
C TRP A 21 -4.35 -9.90 -15.37
N GLU A 22 -3.17 -9.33 -15.54
CA GLU A 22 -1.89 -10.02 -15.36
C GLU A 22 -1.32 -9.72 -13.98
N TYR A 23 -1.09 -10.75 -13.16
CA TYR A 23 -0.49 -10.61 -11.83
C TYR A 23 0.93 -10.06 -11.89
N LYS A 24 1.27 -9.10 -11.02
CA LYS A 24 2.57 -8.42 -10.99
C LYS A 24 3.31 -8.53 -9.66
N GLY A 25 2.84 -9.36 -8.75
CA GLY A 25 3.53 -9.63 -7.49
C GLY A 25 2.99 -8.86 -6.27
N ILE A 26 3.79 -8.90 -5.21
CA ILE A 26 3.54 -8.24 -3.93
C ILE A 26 3.93 -6.77 -4.02
N LEU A 27 2.95 -5.89 -3.77
CA LEU A 27 3.09 -4.45 -3.69
C LEU A 27 3.37 -3.94 -2.28
N ASN A 28 2.76 -4.53 -1.25
CA ASN A 28 3.01 -4.18 0.15
C ASN A 28 3.16 -5.46 0.98
N GLU A 29 4.17 -5.49 1.85
CA GLU A 29 4.34 -6.58 2.82
C GLU A 29 3.30 -6.49 3.94
N VAL A 30 3.29 -7.47 4.84
CA VAL A 30 2.39 -7.49 6.01
C VAL A 30 2.60 -6.21 6.82
N ALA A 31 1.51 -5.48 7.07
CA ALA A 31 1.56 -4.22 7.79
C ALA A 31 1.95 -4.44 9.27
N GLY A 32 2.72 -3.51 9.83
CA GLY A 32 3.22 -3.62 11.21
C GLY A 32 2.08 -3.81 12.21
N ASN A 33 2.18 -4.85 13.04
CA ASN A 33 1.24 -5.16 14.12
C ASN A 33 -0.25 -5.22 13.68
N SER A 34 -0.53 -5.64 12.44
CA SER A 34 -1.91 -5.81 11.93
C SER A 34 -1.99 -7.03 11.04
N ASN A 35 -2.98 -7.90 11.29
CA ASN A 35 -3.25 -9.05 10.42
C ASN A 35 -3.99 -8.67 9.12
N THR A 36 -4.67 -7.52 9.10
CA THR A 36 -5.30 -6.95 7.91
C THR A 36 -4.41 -5.89 7.27
N ASN A 37 -4.50 -5.74 5.96
CA ASN A 37 -3.77 -4.77 5.16
C ASN A 37 -4.72 -4.25 4.07
N HIS A 38 -5.21 -3.03 4.22
CA HIS A 38 -6.15 -2.42 3.27
C HIS A 38 -5.55 -1.11 2.75
N GLN A 39 -5.63 -0.92 1.43
CA GLN A 39 -4.94 0.16 0.75
C GLN A 39 -5.85 1.01 -0.14
N ALA A 40 -5.45 2.27 -0.33
CA ALA A 40 -5.87 3.14 -1.41
C ALA A 40 -4.65 3.71 -2.14
N ILE A 41 -4.79 3.97 -3.44
CA ILE A 41 -3.75 4.61 -4.26
C ILE A 41 -4.35 5.86 -4.88
N ILE A 42 -3.68 7.00 -4.74
CA ILE A 42 -4.09 8.27 -5.33
C ILE A 42 -2.91 9.01 -5.93
N ASP A 43 -3.18 9.80 -6.96
CA ASP A 43 -2.26 10.82 -7.46
C ASP A 43 -2.67 12.19 -6.92
N PHE A 44 -1.73 12.90 -6.30
CA PHE A 44 -1.98 14.22 -5.73
C PHE A 44 -0.75 15.11 -5.89
N LYS A 45 -0.95 16.28 -6.53
CA LYS A 45 0.11 17.29 -6.73
C LYS A 45 1.40 16.71 -7.33
N GLY A 46 1.25 15.90 -8.38
CA GLY A 46 2.38 15.34 -9.15
C GLY A 46 3.13 14.20 -8.46
N LYS A 47 2.57 13.59 -7.41
CA LYS A 47 3.12 12.40 -6.75
C LYS A 47 2.02 11.36 -6.53
N SER A 48 2.41 10.10 -6.48
CA SER A 48 1.52 8.98 -6.17
C SER A 48 1.72 8.55 -4.73
N TYR A 49 0.62 8.25 -4.05
CA TYR A 49 0.58 7.92 -2.62
C TYR A 49 -0.06 6.56 -2.43
N PHE A 50 0.55 5.77 -1.57
CA PHE A 50 -0.01 4.55 -1.04
C PHE A 50 -0.50 4.81 0.37
N ILE A 51 -1.82 4.84 0.53
CA ILE A 51 -2.50 5.05 1.81
C ILE A 51 -2.89 3.67 2.32
N TYR A 52 -2.57 3.37 3.58
CA TYR A 52 -2.85 2.06 4.19
C TYR A 52 -3.11 2.20 5.69
N HIS A 53 -3.27 1.09 6.40
CA HIS A 53 -3.31 1.08 7.86
C HIS A 53 -2.26 0.13 8.45
N ASN A 54 -1.85 0.40 9.70
CA ASN A 54 -1.10 -0.53 10.54
C ASN A 54 -1.66 -0.51 11.98
N GLY A 55 -1.07 -1.30 12.88
CA GLY A 55 -1.42 -1.35 14.31
C GLY A 55 -0.32 -0.78 15.21
N ALA A 56 0.49 0.17 14.72
CA ALA A 56 1.75 0.56 15.37
C ALA A 56 1.70 1.96 16.04
N ILE A 57 0.52 2.55 16.25
CA ILE A 57 0.39 3.91 16.80
C ILE A 57 0.93 4.04 18.23
N ASN A 58 0.75 3.01 19.05
CA ASN A 58 1.24 2.91 20.43
C ASN A 58 1.26 1.44 20.87
N GLU A 59 1.59 1.19 22.14
CA GLU A 59 1.67 -0.16 22.72
C GLU A 59 0.35 -0.94 22.71
N ASP A 60 -0.79 -0.24 22.74
CA ASP A 60 -2.13 -0.84 22.65
C ASP A 60 -2.64 -0.95 21.20
N GLY A 61 -1.82 -0.56 20.23
CA GLY A 61 -2.15 -0.68 18.81
C GLY A 61 -2.26 -2.15 18.40
N GLY A 62 -3.00 -2.42 17.33
CA GLY A 62 -3.09 -3.78 16.82
C GLY A 62 -4.15 -3.96 15.74
N SER A 63 -4.42 -5.22 15.38
CA SER A 63 -5.42 -5.61 14.38
C SER A 63 -6.82 -5.01 14.61
N PHE A 64 -7.22 -4.78 15.86
CA PHE A 64 -8.52 -4.18 16.22
C PHE A 64 -8.43 -2.69 16.56
N ARG A 65 -7.23 -2.11 16.58
CA ARG A 65 -6.91 -0.73 16.96
C ARG A 65 -5.90 -0.18 15.97
N ARG A 66 -6.38 0.06 14.75
CA ARG A 66 -5.56 0.41 13.59
C ARG A 66 -5.41 1.93 13.45
N SER A 67 -4.43 2.35 12.68
CA SER A 67 -4.16 3.75 12.36
C SER A 67 -3.74 3.89 10.90
N VAL A 68 -4.17 4.98 10.27
CA VAL A 68 -3.88 5.26 8.86
C VAL A 68 -2.42 5.73 8.71
N CYS A 69 -1.78 5.26 7.63
CA CYS A 69 -0.42 5.59 7.24
C CYS A 69 -0.40 5.99 5.77
N ILE A 70 0.62 6.77 5.37
CA ILE A 70 0.81 7.20 3.99
C ILE A 70 2.29 7.15 3.66
N ASP A 71 2.63 6.44 2.58
CA ASP A 71 3.96 6.39 2.00
C ASP A 71 3.90 6.66 0.49
N TYR A 72 5.04 6.96 -0.12
CA TYR A 72 5.10 7.17 -1.57
C TYR A 72 4.95 5.86 -2.35
N LEU A 73 4.14 5.90 -3.40
CA LEU A 73 4.12 4.88 -4.43
C LEU A 73 5.01 5.34 -5.60
N ASN A 74 5.91 4.48 -6.06
CA ASN A 74 6.79 4.77 -7.18
C ASN A 74 6.61 3.75 -8.29
N TYR A 75 6.72 4.20 -9.53
CA TYR A 75 6.61 3.35 -10.71
C TYR A 75 8.01 3.07 -11.30
N ASN A 76 8.17 1.91 -11.90
CA ASN A 76 9.26 1.59 -12.81
C ASN A 76 9.01 2.23 -14.18
N SER A 77 10.04 2.25 -15.04
CA SER A 77 9.92 2.81 -16.39
C SER A 77 8.95 2.04 -17.29
N ASP A 78 8.67 0.78 -16.98
CA ASP A 78 7.69 -0.07 -17.68
C ASP A 78 6.24 0.10 -17.15
N GLY A 79 6.02 1.02 -16.21
CA GLY A 79 4.72 1.28 -15.59
C GLY A 79 4.33 0.31 -14.48
N THR A 80 5.15 -0.70 -14.16
CA THR A 80 4.94 -1.53 -12.97
C THR A 80 5.18 -0.73 -11.69
N MET A 81 4.53 -1.12 -10.60
CA MET A 81 4.71 -0.47 -9.31
C MET A 81 5.88 -1.09 -8.54
N LYS A 82 6.75 -0.24 -7.97
CA LYS A 82 7.76 -0.66 -7.00
C LYS A 82 7.07 -1.05 -5.69
N ARG A 83 7.62 -2.05 -5.00
CA ARG A 83 7.15 -2.41 -3.66
C ARG A 83 7.20 -1.20 -2.75
N VAL A 84 6.11 -0.98 -2.02
CA VAL A 84 5.99 0.11 -1.05
C VAL A 84 6.97 -0.14 0.09
N VAL A 85 7.66 0.92 0.49
CA VAL A 85 8.48 0.94 1.70
C VAL A 85 7.66 1.66 2.76
N MET A 86 7.16 0.92 3.75
CA MET A 86 6.45 1.48 4.89
C MET A 86 7.46 2.18 5.80
N THR A 87 7.24 3.46 6.11
CA THR A 87 8.20 4.26 6.91
C THR A 87 7.55 4.84 8.16
N SER A 88 8.38 5.23 9.14
CA SER A 88 7.92 6.01 10.30
C SER A 88 7.80 7.50 9.98
N GLU A 89 8.62 7.98 9.04
CA GLU A 89 8.68 9.39 8.62
C GLU A 89 7.49 9.79 7.73
N GLY A 90 6.91 8.84 7.00
CA GLY A 90 5.83 9.06 6.05
C GLY A 90 6.24 10.00 4.91
N VAL A 91 5.26 10.76 4.41
CA VAL A 91 5.46 11.67 3.27
C VAL A 91 5.79 13.10 3.69
N LYS A 92 6.58 13.79 2.88
CA LYS A 92 6.85 15.22 3.07
C LYS A 92 5.59 16.04 2.80
N LYS A 93 5.41 17.12 3.57
CA LYS A 93 4.35 18.12 3.34
C LYS A 93 4.41 18.62 1.90
N VAL A 94 3.28 18.56 1.20
CA VAL A 94 3.13 19.13 -0.15
C VAL A 94 2.28 20.38 -0.05
N LYS A 95 2.78 21.49 -0.59
CA LYS A 95 2.09 22.78 -0.62
C LYS A 95 0.98 22.80 -1.62
#